data_AF-A0A1A0HF56-F1
#
_entry.id   AF-A0A1A0HF56-F1
#
_cell.length_a   1.000
_cell.length_b   1.000
_cell.length_c   1.000
_cell.angle_alpha   90.00
_cell.angle_beta   90.00
_cell.angle_gamma   90.00
#
_symmetry.space_group_name_H-M   'P 1'
#
loop_
_entity.id
_entity.type
_entity.pdbx_description
1 polymer ?
#
loop_
_entity_poly.entity_id
_entity_poly.type
_entity_poly.pdbx_seq_one_letter_code
_entity_poly.pdbx_strand_id
1 'polypeptide(L)'
;MHSHIYDQLPRVLPSRRNLGTIVYNPTTTWETLQIKQLHGLRKQDLDMLVRMQSEYMERKNNSAGEMNTVYIPVIPHLSDAYINCFLEVKIPYVHIKDFLKSHSQGQVERKRELWGGYAGIYTDDSDLLYVLCHLGLFNNSLDLTECNAEWVPSDVTRPATVHRDQDGIELLDLSVTLLLLPSLNAYKGFYRNRLNSRSWQSSAAVHSGLSIAVHNVKWETFLLSTADRALNKRAVSEYIDDRNASTQILEQKNGWKLDLLLRKSKHDVKAQAPGAS
;
A
#
# COMPACT_ATOMS: atom_id res chain seq x y z
N MET A 1 17.91 11.53 21.34
CA MET A 1 18.71 11.99 20.19
C MET A 1 18.71 10.89 19.12
N HIS A 2 17.55 10.65 18.50
CA HIS A 2 17.46 9.69 17.40
C HIS A 2 17.85 10.45 16.14
N SER A 3 19.01 10.13 15.56
CA SER A 3 19.29 10.49 14.17
C SER A 3 18.34 9.66 13.31
N HIS A 4 17.09 10.11 13.23
CA HIS A 4 16.00 9.44 12.55
C HIS A 4 16.33 9.45 11.07
N ILE A 5 16.14 8.31 10.42
CA ILE A 5 16.38 8.07 8.99
C ILE A 5 16.03 9.27 8.09
N TYR A 6 14.96 10.00 8.42
CA TYR A 6 14.46 11.19 7.75
C TYR A 6 15.47 12.33 7.62
N ASP A 7 16.32 12.58 8.61
CA ASP A 7 17.33 13.65 8.56
C ASP A 7 18.50 13.31 7.63
N GLN A 8 18.76 12.00 7.47
CA GLN A 8 19.87 11.49 6.67
C GLN A 8 19.48 11.37 5.20
N LEU A 9 18.21 11.09 4.89
CA LEU A 9 17.75 10.86 3.52
C LEU A 9 18.08 12.02 2.57
N PRO A 10 17.80 13.30 2.87
CA PRO A 10 18.17 14.40 1.98
C PRO A 10 19.68 14.57 1.81
N ARG A 11 20.49 14.13 2.78
CA ARG A 11 21.95 14.24 2.73
C ARG A 11 22.56 13.14 1.86
N VAL A 12 22.06 11.92 1.98
CA VAL A 12 22.60 10.73 1.29
C VAL A 12 21.97 10.56 -0.10
N LEU A 13 20.68 10.88 -0.23
CA LEU A 13 19.90 10.74 -1.46
C LEU A 13 19.19 12.07 -1.77
N PRO A 14 19.91 13.12 -2.19
CA PRO A 14 19.37 14.47 -2.30
C PRO A 14 18.28 14.63 -3.36
N SER A 15 18.23 13.73 -4.35
CA SER A 15 17.21 13.78 -5.41
C SER A 15 15.91 13.13 -4.94
N ARG A 16 14.90 13.95 -4.68
CA ARG A 16 13.53 13.51 -4.41
C ARG A 16 12.69 13.63 -5.68
N ARG A 17 12.11 12.52 -6.13
CA ARG A 17 11.24 12.46 -7.31
C ARG A 17 9.85 11.98 -6.93
N ASN A 18 8.84 12.40 -7.67
CA ASN A 18 7.51 11.79 -7.60
C ASN A 18 7.45 10.63 -8.61
N LEU A 19 7.08 9.45 -8.16
CA LEU A 19 6.96 8.26 -9.01
C LEU A 19 5.65 8.22 -9.79
N GLY A 20 4.65 8.97 -9.34
CA GLY A 20 3.33 9.03 -9.90
C GLY A 20 2.26 8.70 -8.87
N THR A 21 1.09 8.33 -9.39
CA THR A 21 -0.13 8.18 -8.59
C THR A 21 -0.75 6.82 -8.87
N ILE A 22 -1.16 6.12 -7.83
CA ILE A 22 -1.93 4.88 -7.94
C ILE A 22 -3.25 5.02 -7.17
N VAL A 23 -4.29 4.36 -7.64
CA VAL A 23 -5.57 4.27 -6.93
C VAL A 23 -5.52 3.06 -6.01
N TYR A 24 -5.83 3.25 -4.74
CA TYR A 24 -5.94 2.18 -3.77
C TYR A 24 -7.02 1.18 -4.19
N ASN A 25 -6.63 -0.10 -4.25
CA ASN A 25 -7.55 -1.21 -4.41
C ASN A 25 -7.09 -2.38 -3.52
N PRO A 26 -7.84 -2.75 -2.46
CA PRO A 26 -7.42 -3.81 -1.52
C PRO A 26 -7.27 -5.19 -2.18
N THR A 27 -7.81 -5.34 -3.39
CA THR A 27 -7.82 -6.56 -4.19
C THR A 27 -6.98 -6.41 -5.47
N THR A 28 -5.94 -5.58 -5.39
CA THR A 28 -4.96 -5.45 -6.48
C THR A 28 -4.41 -6.81 -6.87
N THR A 29 -4.35 -7.10 -8.16
CA THR A 29 -3.70 -8.29 -8.74
C THR A 29 -2.64 -7.84 -9.74
N TRP A 30 -1.85 -8.77 -10.26
CA TRP A 30 -0.93 -8.45 -11.36
C TRP A 30 -1.66 -7.90 -12.59
N GLU A 31 -2.90 -8.31 -12.85
CA GLU A 31 -3.71 -7.82 -13.97
C GLU A 31 -4.16 -6.36 -13.76
N THR A 32 -4.47 -6.00 -12.52
CA THR A 32 -5.09 -4.72 -12.16
C THR A 32 -4.08 -3.68 -11.66
N LEU A 33 -2.82 -4.09 -11.48
CA LEU A 33 -1.72 -3.22 -11.10
C LEU A 33 -1.56 -2.03 -12.07
N GLN A 34 -1.59 -0.82 -11.51
CA GLN A 34 -1.65 0.45 -12.25
C GLN A 34 -0.27 0.95 -12.72
N ILE A 35 0.51 0.08 -13.37
CA ILE A 35 1.90 0.32 -13.78
C ILE A 35 2.04 1.60 -14.63
N LYS A 36 1.05 1.88 -15.51
CA LYS A 36 1.10 3.01 -16.46
C LYS A 36 1.13 4.39 -15.79
N GLN A 37 0.62 4.50 -14.57
CA GLN A 37 0.56 5.78 -13.86
C GLN A 37 1.86 6.11 -13.12
N LEU A 38 2.78 5.15 -13.04
CA LEU A 38 4.07 5.27 -12.39
C LEU A 38 5.16 5.84 -13.33
N HIS A 39 4.90 7.04 -13.86
CA HIS A 39 5.74 7.71 -14.86
C HIS A 39 7.13 8.12 -14.36
N GLY A 40 7.36 8.17 -13.05
CA GLY A 40 8.67 8.47 -12.46
C GLY A 40 9.59 7.25 -12.32
N LEU A 41 9.12 6.05 -12.69
CA LEU A 41 9.96 4.86 -12.73
C LEU A 41 10.99 4.93 -13.86
N ARG A 42 12.15 4.32 -13.62
CA ARG A 42 13.14 4.07 -14.66
C ARG A 42 12.55 3.09 -15.66
N LYS A 43 12.86 3.28 -16.93
CA LYS A 43 12.37 2.42 -18.02
C LYS A 43 12.61 0.93 -17.75
N GLN A 44 13.77 0.55 -17.23
CA GLN A 44 14.10 -0.85 -16.92
C GLN A 44 13.18 -1.46 -15.84
N ASP A 45 12.82 -0.70 -14.80
CA ASP A 45 11.93 -1.18 -13.74
C ASP A 45 10.48 -1.22 -14.23
N LEU A 46 10.07 -0.26 -15.06
CA LEU A 46 8.78 -0.26 -15.73
C LEU A 46 8.62 -1.50 -16.62
N ASP A 47 9.62 -1.77 -17.48
CA ASP A 47 9.65 -2.92 -18.37
C ASP A 47 9.61 -4.25 -17.59
N MET A 48 10.29 -4.30 -16.44
CA MET A 48 10.23 -5.46 -15.53
C MET A 48 8.82 -5.69 -14.99
N LEU A 49 8.14 -4.65 -14.49
CA LEU A 49 6.78 -4.77 -13.97
C LEU A 49 5.80 -5.20 -15.06
N VAL A 50 5.92 -4.62 -16.27
CA VAL A 50 5.11 -5.00 -17.43
C VAL A 50 5.35 -6.47 -17.79
N ARG A 51 6.60 -6.92 -17.83
CA ARG A 51 6.92 -8.33 -18.08
C ARG A 51 6.29 -9.25 -17.05
N MET A 52 6.39 -8.93 -15.76
CA MET A 52 5.77 -9.72 -14.69
C MET A 52 4.24 -9.80 -14.81
N GLN A 53 3.60 -8.69 -15.19
CA GLN A 53 2.16 -8.65 -15.49
C GLN A 53 1.83 -9.54 -16.69
N SER A 54 2.57 -9.47 -17.79
CA SER A 54 2.37 -10.32 -18.97
C SER A 54 2.52 -11.81 -18.65
N GLU A 55 3.58 -12.20 -17.94
CA GLU A 55 3.81 -13.58 -17.51
C GLU A 55 2.67 -14.11 -16.62
N TYR A 56 2.11 -13.27 -15.75
CA TYR A 56 0.94 -13.65 -14.94
C TYR A 56 -0.29 -13.89 -15.83
N MET A 57 -0.57 -13.00 -16.77
CA MET A 57 -1.71 -13.13 -17.69
C MET A 57 -1.61 -14.38 -18.56
N GLU A 58 -0.41 -14.71 -19.04
CA GLU A 58 -0.17 -15.96 -19.79
C GLU A 58 -0.44 -17.20 -18.93
N ARG A 59 0.05 -17.23 -17.68
CA ARG A 59 -0.23 -18.34 -16.75
C ARG A 59 -1.72 -18.48 -16.46
N LYS A 60 -2.42 -17.37 -16.24
CA LYS A 60 -3.88 -17.34 -16.00
C LYS A 60 -4.64 -17.92 -17.20
N ASN A 61 -4.29 -17.50 -18.42
CA ASN A 61 -4.94 -17.97 -19.64
C ASN A 61 -4.64 -19.44 -19.99
N ASN A 62 -3.44 -19.93 -19.66
CA ASN A 62 -3.04 -21.31 -19.92
C ASN A 62 -3.55 -22.31 -18.86
N SER A 63 -4.08 -21.82 -17.75
CA SER A 63 -4.64 -22.66 -16.68
C SER A 63 -6.10 -22.96 -17.01
N ALA A 64 -6.38 -24.19 -17.47
CA ALA A 64 -7.73 -24.64 -17.86
C ALA A 64 -8.72 -24.83 -16.68
N GLY A 65 -8.42 -24.31 -15.48
CA GLY A 65 -9.26 -24.40 -14.29
C GLY A 65 -9.30 -23.09 -13.51
N GLU A 66 -10.22 -22.98 -12.54
CA GLU A 66 -10.33 -21.83 -11.62
C GLU A 66 -9.00 -21.64 -10.86
N MET A 67 -8.15 -20.75 -11.34
CA MET A 67 -7.02 -20.26 -10.55
C MET A 67 -7.58 -19.42 -9.40
N ASN A 68 -7.14 -19.71 -8.17
CA ASN A 68 -7.37 -18.82 -7.04
C ASN A 68 -6.80 -17.44 -7.38
N THR A 69 -7.63 -16.40 -7.29
CA THR A 69 -7.18 -15.01 -7.45
C THR A 69 -6.09 -14.71 -6.43
N VAL A 70 -4.91 -14.33 -6.91
CA VAL A 70 -3.77 -13.94 -6.06
C VAL A 70 -3.75 -12.42 -5.97
N TYR A 71 -4.13 -11.92 -4.81
CA TYR A 71 -4.01 -10.51 -4.46
C TYR A 71 -2.56 -10.17 -4.10
N ILE A 72 -2.11 -9.01 -4.54
CA ILE A 72 -0.77 -8.45 -4.30
C ILE A 72 -0.91 -7.08 -3.60
N PRO A 73 0.15 -6.58 -2.93
CA PRO A 73 0.15 -5.23 -2.39
C PRO A 73 -0.14 -4.17 -3.47
N VAL A 74 -0.86 -3.12 -3.07
CA VAL A 74 -1.18 -1.96 -3.93
C VAL A 74 0.09 -1.28 -4.44
N ILE A 75 1.08 -1.17 -3.58
CA ILE A 75 2.39 -0.63 -3.92
C ILE A 75 3.18 -1.77 -4.59
N PRO A 76 3.57 -1.63 -5.86
CA PRO A 76 4.38 -2.66 -6.51
C PRO A 76 5.73 -2.78 -5.81
N HIS A 77 6.36 -3.94 -5.97
CA HIS A 77 7.71 -4.12 -5.49
C HIS A 77 8.69 -3.18 -6.23
N LEU A 78 9.17 -2.17 -5.52
CA LEU A 78 10.11 -1.17 -6.02
C LEU A 78 11.51 -1.46 -5.47
N SER A 79 12.54 -1.16 -6.27
CA SER A 79 13.94 -1.33 -5.86
C SER A 79 14.44 -0.15 -5.01
N ASP A 80 15.59 -0.34 -4.35
CA ASP A 80 16.26 0.70 -3.54
C ASP A 80 16.61 1.99 -4.31
N ALA A 81 16.56 1.93 -5.65
CA ALA A 81 16.69 3.10 -6.52
C ALA A 81 15.63 4.19 -6.28
N TYR A 82 14.56 3.86 -5.56
CA TYR A 82 13.42 4.73 -5.31
C TYR A 82 13.33 5.21 -3.85
N ILE A 83 14.33 4.92 -3.02
CA ILE A 83 14.42 5.51 -1.68
C ILE A 83 14.46 7.04 -1.77
N ASN A 84 13.80 7.71 -0.83
CA ASN A 84 13.57 9.16 -0.79
C ASN A 84 12.74 9.69 -1.98
N CYS A 85 11.99 8.84 -2.69
CA CYS A 85 10.98 9.27 -3.65
C CYS A 85 9.58 9.33 -3.01
N PHE A 86 8.69 10.08 -3.64
CA PHE A 86 7.28 10.12 -3.29
C PHE A 86 6.45 9.21 -4.19
N LEU A 87 5.45 8.56 -3.60
CA LEU A 87 4.38 7.87 -4.31
C LEU A 87 3.05 8.41 -3.78
N GLU A 88 2.17 8.84 -4.69
CA GLU A 88 0.83 9.26 -4.30
C GLU A 88 -0.14 8.09 -4.42
N VAL A 89 -0.95 7.87 -3.38
CA VAL A 89 -2.03 6.89 -3.38
C VAL A 89 -3.35 7.61 -3.18
N LYS A 90 -4.26 7.49 -4.16
CA LYS A 90 -5.63 8.00 -4.06
C LYS A 90 -6.53 6.90 -3.51
N ILE A 91 -7.25 7.17 -2.44
CA ILE A 91 -8.20 6.23 -1.84
C ILE A 91 -9.62 6.69 -2.12
N PRO A 92 -10.36 5.97 -2.98
CA PRO A 92 -11.77 6.25 -3.22
C PRO A 92 -12.62 6.14 -1.95
N TYR A 93 -13.62 7.02 -1.87
CA TYR A 93 -14.64 7.06 -0.83
C TYR A 93 -15.20 5.69 -0.44
N VAL A 94 -15.47 4.83 -1.43
CA VAL A 94 -16.11 3.52 -1.19
C VAL A 94 -15.29 2.65 -0.25
N HIS A 95 -13.96 2.66 -0.38
CA HIS A 95 -13.07 1.88 0.49
C HIS A 95 -12.94 2.51 1.88
N ILE A 96 -12.98 3.84 1.96
CA ILE A 96 -13.00 4.56 3.24
C ILE A 96 -14.28 4.22 4.01
N LYS A 97 -15.44 4.26 3.34
CA LYS A 97 -16.74 3.89 3.91
C LYS A 97 -16.72 2.46 4.45
N ASP A 98 -16.30 1.50 3.63
CA ASP A 98 -16.27 0.08 4.02
C ASP A 98 -15.32 -0.13 5.20
N PHE A 99 -14.15 0.51 5.20
CA PHE A 99 -13.21 0.48 6.32
C PHE A 99 -13.82 1.05 7.60
N LEU A 100 -14.44 2.23 7.56
CA LEU A 100 -15.07 2.85 8.73
C LEU A 100 -16.21 2.00 9.29
N LYS A 101 -16.98 1.36 8.41
CA LYS A 101 -18.03 0.40 8.81
C LYS A 101 -17.44 -0.82 9.50
N SER A 102 -16.40 -1.44 8.94
CA SER A 102 -15.71 -2.57 9.58
C SER A 102 -15.00 -2.16 10.87
N HIS A 103 -14.48 -0.94 10.96
CA HIS A 103 -13.83 -0.43 12.15
C HIS A 103 -14.82 -0.23 13.30
N SER A 104 -15.99 0.37 13.03
CA SER A 104 -17.04 0.53 14.05
C SER A 104 -17.61 -0.81 14.55
N GLN A 105 -17.51 -1.87 13.74
CA GLN A 105 -17.88 -3.24 14.09
C GLN A 105 -16.75 -4.05 14.78
N GLY A 106 -15.57 -3.45 15.02
CA GLY A 106 -14.43 -4.13 15.65
C GLY A 106 -13.79 -5.22 14.78
N GLN A 107 -14.01 -5.20 13.46
CA GLN A 107 -13.48 -6.21 12.53
C GLN A 107 -12.03 -5.90 12.11
N VAL A 108 -11.68 -4.63 11.98
CA VAL A 108 -10.35 -4.14 11.57
C VAL A 108 -9.26 -4.66 12.52
N GLU A 109 -9.52 -4.61 13.82
CA GLU A 109 -8.58 -5.05 14.86
C GLU A 109 -8.17 -6.54 14.73
N ARG A 110 -9.02 -7.35 14.07
CA ARG A 110 -8.84 -8.80 13.93
C ARG A 110 -8.04 -9.20 12.70
N LYS A 111 -8.02 -8.39 11.65
CA LYS A 111 -7.40 -8.74 10.36
C LYS A 111 -5.86 -8.69 10.38
N ARG A 112 -5.26 -7.93 11.31
CA ARG A 112 -3.80 -7.89 11.56
C ARG A 112 -2.96 -7.61 10.28
N GLU A 113 -3.44 -6.67 9.46
CA GLU A 113 -2.89 -6.26 8.15
C GLU A 113 -1.85 -5.11 8.24
N LEU A 114 -1.32 -4.85 9.44
CA LEU A 114 -0.43 -3.73 9.72
C LEU A 114 0.88 -4.20 10.34
N TRP A 115 2.02 -3.77 9.78
CA TRP A 115 3.36 -4.12 10.26
C TRP A 115 4.24 -2.88 10.45
N GLY A 116 5.02 -2.87 11.53
CA GLY A 116 5.87 -1.74 11.90
C GLY A 116 5.10 -0.62 12.58
N GLY A 117 5.40 0.62 12.22
CA GLY A 117 4.77 1.84 12.72
C GLY A 117 5.63 2.64 13.70
N TYR A 118 6.62 2.01 14.35
CA TYR A 118 7.58 2.75 15.18
C TYR A 118 8.30 3.81 14.33
N ALA A 119 8.41 5.04 14.85
CA ALA A 119 8.93 6.21 14.10
C ALA A 119 8.19 6.52 12.78
N GLY A 120 6.93 6.09 12.66
CA GLY A 120 6.12 6.29 11.44
C GLY A 120 6.51 5.41 10.25
N ILE A 121 7.33 4.37 10.45
CA ILE A 121 7.85 3.51 9.38
C ILE A 121 7.08 2.19 9.32
N TYR A 122 6.43 1.92 8.19
CA TYR A 122 5.65 0.71 7.93
C TYR A 122 6.28 -0.10 6.78
N THR A 123 5.92 -1.37 6.65
CA THR A 123 6.24 -2.15 5.43
C THR A 123 5.34 -1.72 4.28
N ASP A 124 5.81 -1.85 3.04
CA ASP A 124 4.95 -1.70 1.85
C ASP A 124 3.85 -2.77 1.75
N ASP A 125 4.00 -3.90 2.47
CA ASP A 125 2.96 -4.91 2.68
C ASP A 125 1.78 -4.46 3.59
N SER A 126 1.88 -3.31 4.27
CA SER A 126 0.82 -2.86 5.20
C SER A 126 -0.34 -2.21 4.46
N ASP A 127 -1.57 -2.51 4.86
CA ASP A 127 -2.76 -1.87 4.30
C ASP A 127 -2.79 -0.37 4.66
N LEU A 128 -2.97 0.48 3.64
CA LEU A 128 -2.84 1.93 3.80
C LEU A 128 -3.96 2.52 4.68
N LEU A 129 -5.19 2.00 4.64
CA LEU A 129 -6.26 2.47 5.53
C LEU A 129 -5.96 2.12 6.99
N TYR A 130 -5.31 0.99 7.24
CA TYR A 130 -4.84 0.60 8.58
C TYR A 130 -3.69 1.49 9.05
N VAL A 131 -2.73 1.80 8.16
CA VAL A 131 -1.64 2.74 8.46
C VAL A 131 -2.22 4.10 8.87
N LEU A 132 -3.18 4.64 8.09
CA LEU A 132 -3.81 5.93 8.37
C LEU A 132 -4.62 5.90 9.67
N CYS A 133 -5.33 4.81 9.95
CA CYS A 133 -6.03 4.61 11.22
C CYS A 133 -5.05 4.60 12.40
N HIS A 134 -3.97 3.84 12.29
CA HIS A 134 -2.91 3.77 13.31
C HIS A 134 -2.23 5.11 13.55
N LEU A 135 -2.05 5.93 12.50
CA LEU A 135 -1.52 7.29 12.61
C LEU A 135 -2.52 8.31 13.17
N GLY A 136 -3.82 8.01 13.18
CA GLY A 136 -4.85 8.84 13.81
C GLY A 136 -5.68 9.68 12.85
N LEU A 137 -5.71 9.34 11.56
CA LEU A 137 -6.50 10.09 10.58
C LEU A 137 -7.98 10.15 10.95
N PHE A 138 -8.57 9.00 11.30
CA PHE A 138 -10.04 8.88 11.48
C PHE A 138 -10.55 9.30 12.87
N ASN A 139 -9.66 9.67 13.78
CA ASN A 139 -10.02 10.17 15.12
C ASN A 139 -9.49 11.59 15.38
N ASN A 140 -9.12 12.32 14.31
CA ASN A 140 -8.58 13.68 14.38
C ASN A 140 -7.33 13.82 15.27
N SER A 141 -6.53 12.74 15.38
CA SER A 141 -5.26 12.74 16.12
C SER A 141 -4.05 12.44 15.22
N LEU A 142 -4.21 12.69 13.92
CA LEU A 142 -3.15 12.50 12.95
C LEU A 142 -1.92 13.29 13.36
N ASP A 143 -0.77 12.65 13.32
CA ASP A 143 0.52 13.28 13.57
C ASP A 143 1.57 12.62 12.67
N LEU A 144 2.12 13.43 11.77
CA LEU A 144 3.13 13.02 10.79
C LEU A 144 4.50 13.66 11.06
N THR A 145 4.68 14.33 12.20
CA THR A 145 5.91 15.08 12.54
C THR A 145 7.17 14.19 12.53
N GLU A 146 7.02 12.91 12.85
CA GLU A 146 8.09 11.91 12.75
C GLU A 146 8.67 11.82 11.32
N CYS A 147 7.83 11.80 10.28
CA CYS A 147 8.25 11.69 8.88
C CYS A 147 8.52 13.06 8.24
N ASN A 148 7.78 14.09 8.66
CA ASN A 148 7.84 15.42 8.13
C ASN A 148 7.80 16.42 9.29
N ALA A 149 8.98 16.88 9.73
CA ALA A 149 9.13 17.74 10.90
C ALA A 149 8.37 19.08 10.78
N GLU A 150 8.13 19.55 9.56
CA GLU A 150 7.38 20.78 9.28
C GLU A 150 5.86 20.56 9.21
N TRP A 151 5.40 19.31 9.34
CA TRP A 151 3.99 18.98 9.25
C TRP A 151 3.20 19.55 10.43
N VAL A 152 2.06 20.16 10.13
CA VAL A 152 1.11 20.66 11.12
C VAL A 152 -0.30 20.14 10.84
N PRO A 153 -1.19 20.05 11.86
CA PRO A 153 -2.56 19.57 11.66
C PRO A 153 -3.36 20.32 10.59
N SER A 154 -3.05 21.60 10.33
CA SER A 154 -3.69 22.39 9.28
C SER A 154 -3.27 22.00 7.85
N ASP A 155 -2.22 21.19 7.69
CA ASP A 155 -1.81 20.68 6.37
C ASP A 155 -2.80 19.65 5.81
N VAL A 156 -3.66 19.08 6.67
CA VAL A 156 -4.76 18.22 6.26
C VAL A 156 -5.85 19.09 5.63
N THR A 157 -5.71 19.36 4.34
CA THR A 157 -6.69 20.13 3.59
C THR A 157 -7.97 19.34 3.40
N ARG A 158 -9.12 20.04 3.41
CA ARG A 158 -10.44 19.47 3.14
C ARG A 158 -11.23 20.36 2.19
N PRO A 159 -12.12 19.80 1.34
CA PRO A 159 -13.01 20.61 0.52
C PRO A 159 -13.93 21.47 1.39
N ALA A 160 -14.22 22.69 0.94
CA ALA A 160 -15.07 23.63 1.67
C ALA A 160 -16.53 23.12 1.83
N THR A 161 -17.01 22.40 0.82
CA THR A 161 -18.34 21.78 0.82
C THR A 161 -18.19 20.28 0.85
N VAL A 162 -18.75 19.66 1.89
CA VAL A 162 -18.70 18.21 2.09
C VAL A 162 -20.13 17.66 2.09
N HIS A 163 -20.42 16.80 1.13
CA HIS A 163 -21.67 16.05 1.10
C HIS A 163 -21.54 14.79 1.97
N ARG A 164 -22.67 14.27 2.46
CA ARG A 164 -22.72 13.02 3.22
C ARG A 164 -23.67 12.05 2.54
N ASP A 165 -23.39 10.77 2.69
CA ASP A 165 -24.28 9.72 2.23
C ASP A 165 -25.38 9.40 3.25
N GLN A 166 -26.19 8.38 2.96
CA GLN A 166 -27.31 7.95 3.81
C GLN A 166 -26.86 7.43 5.18
N ASP A 167 -25.64 6.93 5.29
CA ASP A 167 -25.04 6.44 6.55
C ASP A 167 -24.35 7.59 7.32
N GLY A 168 -24.43 8.83 6.83
CA GLY A 168 -23.82 10.01 7.43
C GLY A 168 -22.31 10.11 7.21
N ILE A 169 -21.73 9.27 6.35
CA ILE A 169 -20.31 9.28 6.02
C ILE A 169 -20.04 10.35 4.97
N GLU A 170 -18.95 11.10 5.15
CA GLU A 170 -18.55 12.16 4.25
C GLU A 170 -18.11 11.60 2.90
N LEU A 171 -18.72 12.09 1.82
CA LEU A 171 -18.41 11.77 0.44
C LEU A 171 -17.12 12.48 0.05
N LEU A 172 -16.00 11.89 0.46
CA LEU A 172 -14.66 12.39 0.22
C LEU A 172 -13.74 11.24 -0.19
N ASP A 173 -12.89 11.52 -1.17
CA ASP A 173 -11.74 10.68 -1.49
C ASP A 173 -10.54 11.15 -0.64
N LEU A 174 -9.49 10.34 -0.58
CA LEU A 174 -8.26 10.68 0.14
C LEU A 174 -7.06 10.68 -0.81
N SER A 175 -6.19 11.67 -0.71
CA SER A 175 -4.86 11.66 -1.33
C SER A 175 -3.82 11.47 -0.25
N VAL A 176 -3.00 10.42 -0.38
CA VAL A 176 -1.93 10.11 0.57
C VAL A 176 -0.60 10.19 -0.15
N THR A 177 0.31 11.03 0.34
CA THR A 177 1.69 11.07 -0.14
C THR A 177 2.56 10.19 0.74
N LEU A 178 3.13 9.14 0.16
CA LEU A 178 4.06 8.24 0.81
C LEU A 178 5.50 8.63 0.51
N LEU A 179 6.36 8.66 1.53
CA LEU A 179 7.81 8.67 1.39
C LEU A 179 8.31 7.23 1.37
N LEU A 180 9.04 6.88 0.32
CA LEU A 180 9.68 5.57 0.20
C LEU A 180 11.01 5.55 0.95
N LEU A 181 11.20 4.52 1.75
CA LEU A 181 12.29 4.36 2.69
C LEU A 181 13.01 3.03 2.43
N PRO A 182 14.30 2.88 2.81
CA PRO A 182 14.96 1.59 2.74
C PRO A 182 14.21 0.55 3.59
N SER A 183 14.36 -0.72 3.22
CA SER A 183 13.89 -1.82 4.05
C SER A 183 14.60 -1.82 5.40
N LEU A 184 13.90 -2.27 6.45
CA LEU A 184 14.49 -2.46 7.77
C LEU A 184 14.73 -3.95 8.04
N ASN A 185 15.80 -4.25 8.76
CA ASN A 185 16.08 -5.61 9.23
C ASN A 185 15.01 -6.12 10.20
N ALA A 186 14.40 -5.20 10.97
CA ALA A 186 13.30 -5.50 11.84
C ALA A 186 12.35 -4.31 11.93
N TYR A 187 11.06 -4.61 12.00
CA TYR A 187 10.00 -3.62 12.21
C TYR A 187 9.43 -3.81 13.60
N LYS A 188 9.29 -2.72 14.35
CA LYS A 188 8.69 -2.73 15.68
C LYS A 188 7.23 -2.29 15.59
N GLY A 189 6.34 -3.19 15.93
CA GLY A 189 4.91 -2.93 16.10
C GLY A 189 4.58 -2.46 17.51
N PHE A 190 3.50 -1.69 17.63
CA PHE A 190 2.94 -1.22 18.89
C PHE A 190 1.46 -0.85 18.73
N TYR A 191 0.80 -0.57 19.86
CA TYR A 191 -0.59 -0.14 19.88
C TYR A 191 -0.70 1.39 19.83
N ARG A 192 -1.43 1.91 18.85
CA ARG A 192 -1.75 3.34 18.70
C ARG A 192 -3.13 3.49 18.06
N ASN A 193 -3.88 4.51 18.46
CA ASN A 193 -5.18 4.85 17.85
C ASN A 193 -6.13 3.66 17.70
N ARG A 194 -6.20 2.84 18.78
CA ARG A 194 -7.01 1.63 18.88
C ARG A 194 -6.64 0.48 17.95
N LEU A 195 -5.51 0.57 17.26
CA LEU A 195 -5.03 -0.47 16.37
C LEU A 195 -3.66 -0.96 16.85
N ASN A 196 -3.47 -2.28 16.85
CA ASN A 196 -2.16 -2.87 17.14
C ASN A 196 -1.45 -3.23 15.84
N SER A 197 -0.24 -2.72 15.67
CA SER A 197 0.64 -3.09 14.56
C SER A 197 1.54 -4.27 14.94
N ARG A 198 1.91 -5.10 13.95
CA ARG A 198 2.75 -6.27 14.15
C ARG A 198 4.22 -5.90 14.08
N SER A 199 5.02 -6.59 14.88
CA SER A 199 6.47 -6.57 14.70
C SER A 199 6.88 -7.58 13.63
N TRP A 200 7.87 -7.21 12.82
CA TRP A 200 8.60 -8.13 11.96
C TRP A 200 9.99 -8.32 12.56
N GLN A 201 10.18 -9.41 13.27
CA GLN A 201 11.43 -9.75 13.94
C GLN A 201 11.93 -11.03 13.30
N SER A 202 12.82 -10.93 12.31
CA SER A 202 13.38 -12.13 11.70
C SER A 202 14.86 -11.92 11.39
N SER A 203 15.69 -12.70 12.07
CA SER A 203 17.09 -12.93 11.72
C SER A 203 17.24 -13.82 10.46
N ALA A 204 16.15 -14.41 9.96
CA ALA A 204 16.17 -15.39 8.87
C ALA A 204 15.53 -14.88 7.55
N ALA A 205 14.73 -13.82 7.58
CA ALA A 205 14.03 -13.30 6.41
C ALA A 205 13.87 -11.77 6.52
N VAL A 206 14.81 -11.06 5.89
CA VAL A 206 14.71 -9.61 5.67
C VAL A 206 13.50 -9.34 4.77
N HIS A 207 12.75 -8.30 5.11
CA HIS A 207 11.68 -7.80 4.26
C HIS A 207 12.27 -7.36 2.92
N SER A 208 11.76 -7.91 1.82
CA SER A 208 12.34 -7.65 0.50
C SER A 208 11.86 -6.33 -0.11
N GLY A 209 10.68 -5.83 0.27
CA GLY A 209 10.12 -4.58 -0.23
C GLY A 209 10.68 -3.34 0.44
N LEU A 210 10.26 -2.17 -0.02
CA LEU A 210 10.64 -0.90 0.61
C LEU A 210 9.84 -0.70 1.91
N SER A 211 10.36 0.17 2.78
CA SER A 211 9.51 0.71 3.84
C SER A 211 8.78 1.94 3.33
N ILE A 212 7.67 2.28 3.97
CA ILE A 212 6.88 3.47 3.67
C ILE A 212 6.66 4.30 4.93
N ALA A 213 6.58 5.61 4.76
CA ALA A 213 6.07 6.53 5.77
C ALA A 213 5.07 7.49 5.14
N VAL A 214 4.03 7.86 5.88
CA VAL A 214 3.04 8.83 5.40
C VAL A 214 3.61 10.23 5.58
N HIS A 215 3.85 10.92 4.47
CA HIS A 215 4.43 12.26 4.46
C HIS A 215 3.34 13.36 4.49
N ASN A 216 2.21 13.12 3.82
CA ASN A 216 1.07 14.05 3.82
C ASN A 216 -0.25 13.33 3.51
N VAL A 217 -1.36 13.93 3.94
CA VAL A 217 -2.72 13.46 3.68
C VAL A 217 -3.61 14.65 3.34
N LYS A 218 -4.45 14.50 2.30
CA LYS A 218 -5.45 15.50 1.90
C LYS A 218 -6.79 14.82 1.66
N TRP A 219 -7.86 15.43 2.16
CA TRP A 219 -9.21 15.06 1.74
C TRP A 219 -9.54 15.74 0.43
N GLU A 220 -10.11 15.00 -0.50
CA GLU A 220 -10.48 15.45 -1.84
C GLU A 220 -11.98 15.34 -2.05
N THR A 221 -12.49 16.10 -3.02
CA THR A 221 -13.87 15.97 -3.48
C THR A 221 -14.13 14.57 -4.00
N PHE A 222 -15.29 14.00 -3.68
CA PHE A 222 -15.75 12.71 -4.18
C PHE A 222 -15.63 12.60 -5.71
N LEU A 223 -15.18 11.43 -6.19
CA LEU A 223 -14.95 11.07 -7.59
C LEU A 223 -13.80 11.82 -8.26
N LEU A 224 -13.00 12.59 -7.54
CA LEU A 224 -11.84 13.26 -8.14
C LEU A 224 -10.73 12.26 -8.45
N SER A 225 -10.56 11.21 -7.64
CA SER A 225 -9.71 10.06 -7.99
C SER A 225 -10.20 9.29 -9.23
N THR A 226 -11.46 9.53 -9.59
CA THR A 226 -12.27 8.75 -10.53
C THR A 226 -12.55 9.54 -11.83
N ALA A 227 -12.16 10.81 -11.87
CA ALA A 227 -12.27 11.71 -13.02
C ALA A 227 -11.27 11.36 -14.15
N ASP A 228 -10.21 10.62 -13.83
CA ASP A 228 -9.30 10.06 -14.81
C ASP A 228 -9.97 8.83 -15.48
N ARG A 229 -10.66 9.06 -16.60
CA ARG A 229 -11.57 8.10 -17.27
C ARG A 229 -10.96 6.71 -17.54
N ALA A 230 -9.64 6.61 -17.63
CA ALA A 230 -8.93 5.35 -17.85
C ALA A 230 -8.87 4.44 -16.60
N LEU A 231 -8.87 5.03 -15.41
CA LEU A 231 -8.77 4.30 -14.12
C LEU A 231 -10.14 3.80 -13.63
N ASN A 232 -11.19 4.56 -13.93
CA ASN A 232 -12.54 4.38 -13.39
C ASN A 232 -13.23 3.06 -13.78
N LYS A 233 -13.27 2.71 -15.09
CA LYS A 233 -14.01 1.53 -15.55
C LYS A 233 -13.47 0.21 -14.98
N ARG A 234 -12.16 0.13 -14.78
CA ARG A 234 -11.52 -1.08 -14.24
C ARG A 234 -11.68 -1.14 -12.72
N ALA A 235 -11.33 -0.07 -12.01
CA ALA A 235 -11.42 -0.04 -10.55
C ALA A 235 -12.85 -0.27 -10.02
N VAL A 236 -13.89 0.26 -10.71
CA VAL A 236 -15.29 0.04 -10.32
C VAL A 236 -15.76 -1.39 -10.62
N SER A 237 -15.36 -1.97 -11.76
CA SER A 237 -15.72 -3.36 -12.10
C SER A 237 -15.04 -4.33 -11.13
N GLU A 238 -13.73 -4.16 -10.90
CA GLU A 238 -12.96 -4.93 -9.93
C GLU A 238 -13.61 -4.86 -8.55
N TYR A 239 -13.91 -3.66 -8.04
CA TYR A 239 -14.57 -3.51 -6.75
C TYR A 239 -15.90 -4.28 -6.63
N ILE A 240 -16.73 -4.30 -7.68
CA ILE A 240 -18.00 -5.05 -7.68
C ILE A 240 -17.73 -6.56 -7.62
N ASP A 241 -16.82 -7.05 -8.47
CA ASP A 241 -16.45 -8.47 -8.53
C ASP A 241 -15.81 -8.92 -7.20
N ASP A 242 -14.99 -8.06 -6.60
CA ASP A 242 -14.27 -8.29 -5.36
C ASP A 242 -15.14 -8.24 -4.12
N ARG A 243 -16.16 -7.38 -4.09
CA ARG A 243 -17.16 -7.38 -3.01
C ARG A 243 -17.90 -8.73 -2.97
N ASN A 244 -18.19 -9.29 -4.14
CA ASN A 244 -18.83 -10.59 -4.24
C ASN A 244 -17.87 -11.72 -3.80
N ALA A 245 -16.61 -11.70 -4.24
CA ALA A 245 -15.60 -12.69 -3.86
C ALA A 245 -15.20 -12.62 -2.37
N SER A 246 -15.00 -11.42 -1.83
CA SER A 246 -14.62 -11.21 -0.43
C SER A 246 -15.71 -11.67 0.55
N THR A 247 -16.97 -11.52 0.17
CA THR A 247 -18.10 -12.06 0.96
C THR A 247 -18.01 -13.58 1.06
N GLN A 248 -17.71 -14.27 -0.04
CA GLN A 248 -17.52 -15.73 -0.08
C GLN A 248 -16.26 -16.19 0.71
N ILE A 249 -15.16 -15.45 0.64
CA ILE A 249 -13.92 -15.77 1.37
C ILE A 249 -14.09 -15.57 2.90
N LEU A 250 -14.78 -14.50 3.31
CA LEU A 250 -15.08 -14.23 4.73
C LEU A 250 -15.99 -15.31 5.33
N GLU A 251 -16.93 -15.86 4.54
CA GLU A 251 -17.76 -17.01 4.92
C GLU A 251 -16.93 -18.28 5.15
N GLN A 252 -15.83 -18.45 4.42
CA GLN A 252 -14.93 -19.61 4.52
C GLN A 252 -13.91 -19.53 5.68
N LYS A 253 -13.87 -18.42 6.44
CA LYS A 253 -12.97 -18.20 7.61
C LYS A 253 -11.47 -18.44 7.37
N ASN A 254 -11.03 -18.52 6.12
CA ASN A 254 -9.61 -18.60 5.79
C ASN A 254 -9.10 -17.19 5.53
N GLY A 255 -8.28 -16.67 6.46
CA GLY A 255 -7.54 -15.43 6.22
C GLY A 255 -6.59 -15.56 5.03
N TRP A 256 -5.97 -14.44 4.65
CA TRP A 256 -4.97 -14.34 3.59
C TRP A 256 -3.95 -15.48 3.65
N LYS A 257 -3.89 -16.28 2.58
CA LYS A 257 -2.85 -17.30 2.39
C LYS A 257 -1.78 -16.74 1.46
N LEU A 258 -0.67 -16.29 2.05
CA LEU A 258 0.55 -15.98 1.32
C LEU A 258 1.13 -17.28 0.75
N ASP A 259 1.16 -17.41 -0.58
CA ASP A 259 1.76 -18.57 -1.23
C ASP A 259 3.30 -18.43 -1.24
N LEU A 260 3.95 -19.22 -0.39
CA LEU A 260 5.41 -19.26 -0.24
C LEU A 260 6.12 -19.94 -1.42
N LEU A 261 5.40 -20.66 -2.29
CA LEU A 261 6.02 -21.41 -3.39
C LEU A 261 6.52 -20.50 -4.51
N LEU A 262 5.84 -19.38 -4.77
CA LEU A 262 6.27 -18.35 -5.73
C LEU A 262 7.50 -17.56 -5.24
N ARG A 263 7.80 -17.56 -3.93
CA ARG A 263 8.97 -16.87 -3.36
C ARG A 263 10.26 -17.69 -3.51
N LYS A 264 10.17 -19.03 -3.55
CA LYS A 264 11.34 -19.91 -3.65
C LYS A 264 12.00 -19.91 -5.03
N SER A 265 11.25 -19.74 -6.11
CA SER A 265 11.80 -19.83 -7.48
C SER A 265 12.81 -18.73 -7.85
N LYS A 266 12.85 -17.61 -7.11
CA LYS A 266 13.83 -16.52 -7.33
C LYS A 266 15.12 -16.67 -6.52
N HIS A 267 15.15 -17.50 -5.48
CA HIS A 267 16.37 -17.72 -4.69
C HIS A 267 17.24 -18.85 -5.25
N ASP A 268 16.66 -19.81 -5.99
CA ASP A 268 17.44 -20.91 -6.58
C ASP A 268 18.24 -20.49 -7.84
N VAL A 269 17.86 -19.40 -8.51
CA VAL A 269 18.58 -18.92 -9.71
C VAL A 269 19.92 -18.23 -9.35
N LYS A 270 20.14 -17.84 -8.09
CA LYS A 270 21.41 -17.24 -7.64
C LYS A 270 22.38 -18.23 -6.97
N ALA A 271 22.04 -19.51 -6.87
CA ALA A 271 22.88 -20.53 -6.23
C ALA A 271 23.69 -21.41 -7.21
N GLN A 272 23.60 -21.20 -8.53
CA GLN A 272 24.40 -21.94 -9.52
C GLN A 272 25.23 -21.04 -10.43
N ALA A 273 26.32 -20.52 -9.87
CA ALA A 273 27.66 -20.38 -10.46
C ALA A 273 28.52 -19.49 -9.51
N PRO A 274 29.85 -19.67 -9.38
CA PRO A 274 30.77 -20.41 -10.25
C PRO A 274 31.75 -21.36 -9.52
N GLY A 275 32.44 -22.26 -10.25
CA GLY A 275 33.69 -22.86 -9.78
C GLY A 275 34.13 -24.18 -10.42
N ALA A 276 34.96 -24.06 -11.46
CA ALA A 276 36.14 -24.88 -11.77
C ALA A 276 36.08 -26.42 -11.74
N SER A 277 36.15 -27.00 -12.94
CA SER A 277 37.26 -27.87 -13.37
C SER A 277 37.23 -28.02 -14.89
#